data_AF-A0A7S2WUG8-F1
#
_entry.id   AF-A0A7S2WUG8-F1
#
_cell.length_a   1.000
_cell.length_b   1.000
_cell.length_c   1.000
_cell.angle_alpha   90.00
_cell.angle_beta   90.00
_cell.angle_gamma   90.00
#
_symmetry.space_group_name_H-M   'P 1'
#
loop_
_entity.id
_entity.type
_entity.pdbx_description
1 polymer ?
#
loop_
_entity_poly.entity_id
_entity_poly.type
_entity_poly.pdbx_seq_one_letter_code
_entity_poly.pdbx_strand_id
1 'polypeptide(L)'
;RNPPPPINFIEWDGLVRLLFNRKHKTLHALLCTKSTLKMLEANYKTYRSMESATGPMSGGAQDARTSIQGVGGVSSSGTRMALTASATSEDLMWTEDSGGLDGGSEFQAPSTADRAQVRAIVEEVCALPQFADLRAARMDQDDILALLSAFNERGIHFC
;
A
#
# COMPACT_ATOMS: atom_id res chain seq x y z
N ARG A 1 14.51 -15.81 -26.63
CA ARG A 1 13.74 -16.45 -25.53
C ARG A 1 14.11 -15.71 -24.26
N ASN A 2 13.33 -14.68 -23.91
CA ASN A 2 13.48 -14.02 -22.63
C ASN A 2 12.88 -14.94 -21.56
N PRO A 3 13.56 -15.19 -20.44
CA PRO A 3 12.90 -15.85 -19.32
C PRO A 3 11.66 -15.02 -18.96
N PRO A 4 10.50 -15.66 -18.74
CA PRO A 4 9.31 -14.94 -18.34
C PRO A 4 9.68 -14.11 -17.10
N PRO A 5 9.35 -12.81 -17.08
CA PRO A 5 9.64 -11.97 -15.93
C PRO A 5 9.07 -12.63 -14.67
N PRO A 6 9.73 -12.50 -13.51
CA PRO A 6 9.24 -13.07 -12.27
C PRO A 6 7.89 -12.44 -11.94
N ILE A 7 6.80 -13.14 -12.26
CA ILE A 7 5.43 -12.72 -11.99
C ILE A 7 5.12 -13.08 -10.54
N ASN A 8 4.64 -12.10 -9.78
CA ASN A 8 4.12 -12.34 -8.44
C ASN A 8 2.79 -13.10 -8.53
N PHE A 9 2.82 -14.41 -8.34
CA PHE A 9 1.62 -15.26 -8.43
C PHE A 9 0.51 -14.85 -7.45
N ILE A 10 0.87 -14.27 -6.31
CA ILE A 10 -0.09 -13.76 -5.32
C ILE A 10 -0.90 -12.59 -5.91
N GLU A 11 -0.23 -11.63 -6.52
CA GLU A 11 -0.90 -10.48 -7.16
C GLU A 11 -1.71 -10.92 -8.39
N TRP A 12 -1.16 -11.85 -9.18
CA TRP A 12 -1.85 -12.40 -10.33
C TRP A 12 -3.15 -13.12 -9.93
N ASP A 13 -3.12 -13.99 -8.92
CA ASP A 13 -4.32 -14.67 -8.43
C ASP A 13 -5.33 -13.67 -7.84
N GLY A 14 -4.87 -12.69 -7.06
CA GLY A 14 -5.72 -11.63 -6.52
C GLY A 14 -6.46 -10.84 -7.61
N LEU A 15 -5.75 -10.44 -8.67
CA LEU A 15 -6.34 -9.77 -9.83
C LEU A 15 -7.34 -10.68 -10.55
N VAL A 16 -6.95 -11.92 -10.87
CA VAL A 16 -7.79 -12.88 -11.59
C VAL A 16 -9.08 -13.17 -10.82
N ARG A 17 -9.01 -13.41 -9.50
CA ARG A 17 -10.20 -13.62 -8.66
C ARG A 17 -11.16 -12.44 -8.72
N LEU A 18 -10.64 -11.22 -8.76
CA LEU A 18 -11.44 -10.01 -8.84
C LEU A 18 -12.11 -9.87 -10.21
N LEU A 19 -11.35 -10.06 -11.29
CA LEU A 19 -11.84 -9.94 -12.66
C LEU A 19 -12.93 -10.95 -12.99
N PHE A 20 -12.77 -12.20 -12.55
CA PHE A 20 -13.67 -13.30 -12.91
C PHE A 20 -14.92 -13.40 -12.04
N ASN A 21 -15.01 -12.66 -10.93
CA ASN A 21 -16.23 -12.57 -10.12
C ASN A 21 -17.44 -12.07 -10.94
N ARG A 22 -17.23 -11.12 -11.86
CA ARG A 22 -18.28 -10.66 -12.80
C ARG A 22 -17.73 -10.52 -14.22
N LYS A 23 -17.30 -11.63 -14.81
CA LYS A 23 -16.54 -11.70 -16.07
C LYS A 23 -17.14 -10.98 -17.31
N HIS A 24 -18.43 -10.66 -17.29
CA HIS A 24 -19.12 -9.97 -18.40
C HIS A 24 -19.27 -8.45 -18.19
N LYS A 25 -18.80 -7.93 -17.06
CA LYS A 25 -18.74 -6.49 -16.80
C LYS A 25 -17.42 -5.92 -17.31
N THR A 26 -17.42 -4.63 -17.60
CA THR A 26 -16.21 -3.89 -17.99
C THR A 26 -15.25 -3.83 -16.80
N LEU A 27 -13.95 -3.70 -17.08
CA LEU A 27 -12.91 -3.57 -16.06
C LEU A 27 -13.20 -2.41 -15.09
N HIS A 28 -13.66 -1.27 -15.63
CA HIS A 28 -14.09 -0.14 -14.82
C HIS A 28 -15.19 -0.50 -13.82
N ALA A 29 -16.24 -1.22 -14.24
CA ALA A 29 -17.34 -1.62 -13.36
C ALA A 29 -16.93 -2.66 -12.28
N LEU A 30 -15.87 -3.41 -12.52
CA LEU A 30 -15.29 -4.39 -11.58
C LEU A 30 -14.39 -3.70 -10.55
N LEU A 31 -13.50 -2.82 -11.02
CA LEU A 31 -12.44 -2.22 -10.21
C LEU A 31 -12.91 -0.97 -9.44
N CYS A 32 -13.92 -0.25 -9.91
CA CYS A 32 -14.49 0.90 -9.20
C CYS A 32 -15.52 0.53 -8.10
N THR A 33 -15.62 -0.74 -7.71
CA THR A 33 -16.54 -1.12 -6.61
C THR A 33 -16.00 -0.63 -5.27
N LYS A 34 -16.91 -0.26 -4.35
CA LYS A 34 -16.52 0.27 -3.02
C LYS A 34 -15.62 -0.70 -2.23
N SER A 35 -15.87 -2.00 -2.34
CA SER A 35 -15.07 -3.02 -1.66
C SER A 35 -13.67 -3.13 -2.26
N THR A 36 -13.56 -3.14 -3.59
CA THR A 36 -12.27 -3.19 -4.29
C THR A 36 -11.44 -1.95 -4.00
N LEU A 37 -12.02 -0.76 -4.11
CA LEU A 37 -11.30 0.48 -3.84
C LEU A 37 -10.78 0.53 -2.40
N LYS A 38 -11.56 0.04 -1.42
CA LYS A 38 -11.12 -0.04 -0.02
C LYS A 38 -9.93 -0.98 0.16
N MET A 39 -9.94 -2.14 -0.52
CA MET A 39 -8.83 -3.10 -0.50
C MET A 39 -7.57 -2.52 -1.15
N LEU A 40 -7.72 -1.93 -2.34
CA LEU A 40 -6.61 -1.30 -3.06
C LEU A 40 -6.02 -0.12 -2.28
N GLU A 41 -6.84 0.65 -1.56
CA GLU A 41 -6.38 1.73 -0.69
C GLU A 41 -5.48 1.22 0.46
N ALA A 42 -5.86 0.11 1.10
CA ALA A 42 -5.03 -0.50 2.15
C ALA A 42 -3.68 -0.97 1.58
N ASN A 43 -3.71 -1.62 0.42
CA ASN A 43 -2.51 -2.12 -0.26
C ASN A 43 -1.60 -0.97 -0.71
N TYR A 44 -2.18 0.10 -1.26
CA TYR A 44 -1.46 1.29 -1.71
C TYR A 44 -0.73 1.98 -0.55
N LYS A 45 -1.35 2.10 0.63
CA LYS A 45 -0.69 2.67 1.81
C LYS A 45 0.48 1.83 2.28
N THR A 46 0.29 0.52 2.36
CA THR A 46 1.38 -0.41 2.72
C THR A 46 2.54 -0.32 1.74
N TYR A 47 2.26 -0.25 0.43
CA TYR A 47 3.28 -0.09 -0.59
C TYR A 47 4.03 1.23 -0.46
N ARG A 48 3.32 2.36 -0.28
CA ARG A 48 3.93 3.68 -0.10
C ARG A 48 4.86 3.74 1.12
N SER A 49 4.49 3.07 2.21
CA SER A 49 5.35 2.96 3.40
C SER A 49 6.65 2.20 3.10
N MET A 50 6.60 1.12 2.32
CA MET A 50 7.78 0.32 1.95
C MET A 50 8.66 1.00 0.89
N GLU A 51 8.06 1.68 -0.08
CA GLU A 51 8.78 2.41 -1.14
C GLU A 51 9.56 3.59 -0.56
N SER A 52 9.00 4.31 0.42
CA SER A 52 9.70 5.42 1.09
C SER A 52 10.98 4.98 1.83
N ALA A 53 11.08 3.71 2.23
CA ALA A 53 12.29 3.13 2.82
C ALA A 53 13.35 2.74 1.77
N THR A 54 12.96 2.67 0.50
CA THR A 54 13.83 2.30 -0.63
C THR A 54 14.13 3.55 -1.47
N GLY A 55 14.99 4.43 -0.95
CA GLY A 55 15.52 5.57 -1.71
C GLY A 55 16.25 5.11 -2.99
N PRO A 56 16.48 6.01 -3.96
CA PRO A 56 16.92 5.66 -5.30
C PRO A 56 18.36 5.12 -5.30
N MET A 57 18.51 3.79 -5.34
CA MET A 57 19.77 3.15 -5.73
C MET A 57 19.85 3.06 -7.26
N SER A 58 20.27 4.15 -7.89
CA SER A 58 20.85 4.12 -9.24
C SER A 58 22.37 4.26 -9.11
N GLY A 59 23.09 3.14 -9.20
CA GLY A 59 24.53 3.06 -9.07
C GLY A 59 25.29 3.51 -10.33
N GLY A 60 26.29 4.37 -10.12
CA GLY A 60 27.43 4.61 -11.02
C GLY A 60 28.67 4.84 -10.16
N ALA A 61 29.54 3.84 -10.08
CA ALA A 61 30.75 3.81 -9.27
C ALA A 61 31.89 4.61 -9.90
N GLN A 62 32.57 5.47 -9.12
CA GLN A 62 34.03 5.68 -9.17
C GLN A 62 34.57 6.11 -7.80
N ASP A 63 35.35 5.20 -7.22
CA ASP A 63 36.48 5.30 -6.29
C ASP A 63 36.88 6.67 -5.70
N ALA A 64 37.01 6.74 -4.36
CA ALA A 64 38.18 7.32 -3.67
C ALA A 64 38.12 7.16 -2.13
N ARG A 65 38.80 6.12 -1.66
CA ARG A 65 39.79 6.09 -0.56
C ARG A 65 39.70 7.04 0.66
N THR A 66 39.85 6.39 1.82
CA THR A 66 40.66 6.78 3.00
C THR A 66 40.05 7.65 4.10
N SER A 67 39.85 6.98 5.25
CA SER A 67 39.95 7.44 6.66
C SER A 67 38.99 8.55 7.10
N ILE A 68 38.48 8.64 8.33
CA ILE A 68 39.17 8.56 9.62
C ILE A 68 38.14 8.21 10.72
N GLN A 69 38.64 7.43 11.67
CA GLN A 69 38.11 7.04 12.99
C GLN A 69 37.52 8.19 13.82
N GLY A 70 36.43 7.91 14.55
CA GLY A 70 35.85 8.80 15.57
C GLY A 70 35.06 8.00 16.61
N VAL A 71 35.62 7.91 17.82
CA VAL A 71 35.12 7.19 19.00
C VAL A 71 34.18 8.06 19.83
N GLY A 72 33.24 7.42 20.56
CA GLY A 72 32.72 7.92 21.84
C GLY A 72 31.20 8.11 21.94
N GLY A 73 30.59 7.49 22.94
CA GLY A 73 29.23 7.83 23.39
C GLY A 73 28.48 6.72 24.12
N VAL A 74 28.98 6.29 25.29
CA VAL A 74 28.17 5.56 26.28
C VAL A 74 27.30 6.55 27.04
N SER A 75 26.01 6.26 27.23
CA SER A 75 25.29 6.78 28.39
C SER A 75 24.22 5.80 28.86
N SER A 76 24.32 5.54 30.16
CA SER A 76 23.51 4.69 31.01
C SER A 76 22.16 5.29 31.36
N SER A 77 21.20 4.44 31.73
CA SER A 77 20.65 4.35 33.10
C SER A 77 19.17 3.97 33.06
N GLY A 78 18.84 2.85 33.70
CA GLY A 78 17.48 2.38 33.85
C GLY A 78 16.74 3.05 35.01
N THR A 79 15.41 2.90 35.02
CA THR A 79 14.57 2.81 36.23
C THR A 79 13.30 2.04 35.86
N ARG A 80 12.63 1.54 36.89
CA ARG A 80 11.94 0.26 37.02
C ARG A 80 10.50 0.52 37.50
N MET A 81 9.58 -0.35 37.06
CA MET A 81 8.38 -0.86 37.76
C MET A 81 7.40 0.11 38.45
N ALA A 82 6.10 -0.06 38.17
CA ALA A 82 5.06 -0.15 39.21
C ALA A 82 3.78 -0.80 38.65
N LEU A 83 3.13 -1.60 39.50
CA LEU A 83 1.97 -2.44 39.23
C LEU A 83 0.69 -1.83 39.87
N THR A 84 -0.45 -2.50 39.63
CA THR A 84 -1.76 -2.41 40.32
C THR A 84 -2.64 -1.24 39.85
N ALA A 85 -3.97 -1.31 39.70
CA ALA A 85 -4.99 -2.25 40.15
C ALA A 85 -6.28 -2.11 39.29
N SER A 86 -7.29 -2.90 39.65
CA SER A 86 -8.60 -3.20 39.03
C SER A 86 -9.66 -2.10 39.01
N ALA A 87 -10.76 -2.42 38.29
CA ALA A 87 -12.17 -1.95 38.48
C ALA A 87 -12.46 -0.54 37.92
N THR A 88 -13.60 -0.23 37.30
CA THR A 88 -14.87 -0.90 36.98
C THR A 88 -15.55 -0.10 35.87
N SER A 89 -16.57 -0.72 35.28
CA SER A 89 -17.43 -0.25 34.19
C SER A 89 -18.16 1.08 34.46
N GLU A 90 -18.39 1.80 33.36
CA GLU A 90 -19.41 2.83 33.09
C GLU A 90 -19.32 4.15 33.86
N ASP A 91 -18.83 5.21 33.19
CA ASP A 91 -19.60 6.46 33.13
C ASP A 91 -19.22 7.35 31.95
N LEU A 92 -20.25 7.81 31.26
CA LEU A 92 -20.20 8.78 30.17
C LEU A 92 -20.10 10.19 30.78
N MET A 93 -19.01 10.92 30.56
CA MET A 93 -19.05 12.38 30.47
C MET A 93 -17.85 12.87 29.65
N TRP A 94 -18.12 13.26 28.40
CA TRP A 94 -17.19 14.07 27.62
C TRP A 94 -17.36 15.52 28.09
N THR A 95 -16.50 15.95 29.01
CA THR A 95 -16.36 17.36 29.38
C THR A 95 -14.97 17.79 28.95
N GLU A 96 -14.94 18.73 28.03
CA GLU A 96 -13.74 19.33 27.49
C GLU A 96 -13.01 20.06 28.63
N ASP A 97 -11.93 19.47 29.15
CA ASP A 97 -10.95 20.17 29.97
C ASP A 97 -9.54 19.82 29.50
N SER A 98 -8.79 20.90 29.37
CA SER A 98 -7.48 21.03 28.76
C SER A 98 -6.36 20.34 29.53
N GLY A 99 -5.48 19.66 28.78
CA GLY A 99 -4.11 19.37 29.19
C GLY A 99 -3.86 17.94 29.69
N GLY A 100 -3.39 17.08 28.79
CA GLY A 100 -2.93 15.75 29.16
C GLY A 100 -2.30 15.01 27.98
N LEU A 101 -0.97 14.93 28.00
CA LEU A 101 -0.05 14.09 27.23
C LEU A 101 -0.72 12.90 26.50
N ASP A 102 -0.99 13.05 25.20
CA ASP A 102 -1.35 11.92 24.34
C ASP A 102 -0.16 11.53 23.47
N GLY A 103 0.54 10.49 23.92
CA GLY A 103 1.42 9.68 23.08
C GLY A 103 0.62 8.62 22.32
N GLY A 104 -0.49 9.02 21.70
CA GLY A 104 -1.28 8.18 20.82
C GLY A 104 -0.58 8.06 19.49
N SER A 105 -0.19 6.84 19.12
CA SER A 105 0.04 6.48 17.73
C SER A 105 -1.17 6.94 16.93
N GLU A 106 -1.00 8.04 16.20
CA GLU A 106 -1.97 8.68 15.32
C GLU A 106 -2.83 7.59 14.66
N PHE A 107 -4.10 7.48 15.05
CA PHE A 107 -5.07 6.74 14.26
C PHE A 107 -5.18 7.53 12.95
N GLN A 108 -4.28 7.22 12.02
CA GLN A 108 -4.17 7.87 10.74
C GLN A 108 -5.48 7.59 10.01
N ALA A 109 -6.45 8.49 10.18
CA ALA A 109 -7.70 8.43 9.45
C ALA A 109 -7.33 8.26 7.98
N PRO A 110 -7.96 7.32 7.26
CA PRO A 110 -7.61 7.05 5.87
C PRO A 110 -7.62 8.38 5.12
N SER A 111 -6.44 8.82 4.65
CA SER A 111 -6.36 10.10 3.99
C SER A 111 -7.31 10.04 2.80
N THR A 112 -8.29 10.96 2.76
CA THR A 112 -9.27 10.99 1.67
C THR A 112 -8.56 11.16 0.30
N ALA A 113 -7.34 11.71 0.34
CA ALA A 113 -6.43 11.84 -0.79
C ALA A 113 -6.01 10.48 -1.38
N ASP A 114 -5.60 9.50 -0.56
CA ASP A 114 -5.16 8.18 -1.06
C ASP A 114 -6.28 7.48 -1.82
N ARG A 115 -7.49 7.50 -1.26
CA ARG A 115 -8.66 6.90 -1.91
C ARG A 115 -8.98 7.56 -3.24
N ALA A 116 -8.85 8.89 -3.32
CA ALA A 116 -9.05 9.63 -4.56
C ALA A 116 -7.96 9.29 -5.59
N GLN A 117 -6.71 9.16 -5.16
CA GLN A 117 -5.58 8.80 -6.01
C GLN A 117 -5.70 7.38 -6.56
N VAL A 118 -6.00 6.40 -5.72
CA VAL A 118 -6.24 5.01 -6.13
C VAL A 118 -7.36 4.94 -7.15
N ARG A 119 -8.47 5.65 -6.89
CA ARG A 119 -9.58 5.72 -7.83
C ARG A 119 -9.16 6.33 -9.17
N ALA A 120 -8.43 7.44 -9.15
CA ALA A 120 -7.96 8.09 -10.37
C ALA A 120 -7.05 7.17 -11.20
N ILE A 121 -6.13 6.46 -10.55
CA ILE A 121 -5.24 5.47 -11.19
C ILE A 121 -6.06 4.35 -11.83
N VAL A 122 -7.05 3.80 -11.12
CA VAL A 122 -7.92 2.74 -11.64
C VAL A 122 -8.70 3.23 -12.87
N GLU A 123 -9.25 4.43 -12.81
CA GLU A 123 -9.98 5.04 -13.92
C GLU A 123 -9.06 5.29 -15.13
N GLU A 124 -7.84 5.76 -14.91
CA GLU A 124 -6.82 5.97 -15.96
C GLU A 124 -6.46 4.65 -16.65
N VAL A 125 -6.11 3.59 -15.91
CA VAL A 125 -5.74 2.29 -16.47
C VAL A 125 -6.92 1.67 -17.23
N CYS A 126 -8.14 1.78 -16.68
CA CYS A 126 -9.34 1.28 -17.36
C CYS A 126 -9.70 2.09 -18.61
N ALA A 127 -9.28 3.36 -18.71
CA ALA A 127 -9.55 4.21 -19.86
C ALA A 127 -8.55 4.00 -21.01
N LEU A 128 -7.48 3.23 -20.81
CA LEU A 128 -6.55 2.89 -21.87
C LEU A 128 -7.28 2.18 -23.03
N PRO A 129 -6.96 2.51 -24.29
CA PRO A 129 -7.68 1.97 -25.46
C PRO A 129 -7.59 0.44 -25.54
N GLN A 130 -6.52 -0.12 -24.99
CA GLN A 130 -6.31 -1.57 -24.90
C GLN A 130 -7.15 -2.25 -23.81
N PHE A 131 -7.91 -1.53 -22.97
CA PHE A 131 -8.65 -2.10 -21.83
C PHE A 131 -10.10 -1.60 -21.71
N ALA A 132 -10.43 -0.46 -22.32
CA ALA A 132 -11.72 0.23 -22.17
C ALA A 132 -12.95 -0.65 -22.46
N ASP A 133 -12.90 -1.42 -23.56
CA ASP A 133 -14.00 -2.29 -23.99
C ASP A 133 -13.80 -3.76 -23.64
N LEU A 134 -12.66 -4.10 -23.02
CA LEU A 134 -12.34 -5.45 -22.63
C LEU A 134 -13.10 -5.87 -21.37
N ARG A 135 -13.47 -7.14 -21.38
CA ARG A 135 -14.17 -7.84 -20.31
C ARG A 135 -13.35 -9.06 -19.98
N ALA A 136 -13.28 -9.43 -18.70
CA ALA A 136 -12.47 -10.58 -18.27
C ALA A 136 -12.78 -11.88 -19.04
N ALA A 137 -14.02 -12.06 -19.49
CA ALA A 137 -14.40 -13.21 -20.32
C ALA A 137 -13.72 -13.28 -21.71
N ARG A 138 -13.15 -12.17 -22.21
CA ARG A 138 -12.46 -12.09 -23.51
C ARG A 138 -10.96 -11.86 -23.39
N MET A 139 -10.46 -11.58 -22.19
CA MET A 139 -9.03 -11.38 -21.95
C MET A 139 -8.31 -12.73 -21.99
N ASP A 140 -7.17 -12.77 -22.67
CA ASP A 140 -6.25 -13.90 -22.58
C ASP A 140 -5.24 -13.71 -21.43
N GLN A 141 -4.26 -14.62 -21.34
CA GLN A 141 -3.23 -14.55 -20.32
C GLN A 141 -2.34 -13.31 -20.48
N ASP A 142 -2.01 -12.93 -21.71
CA ASP A 142 -1.12 -11.81 -22.00
C ASP A 142 -1.81 -10.48 -21.67
N ASP A 143 -3.12 -10.36 -21.94
CA ASP A 143 -3.94 -9.22 -21.56
C ASP A 143 -3.96 -9.01 -20.03
N ILE A 144 -4.10 -10.11 -19.27
CA ILE A 144 -4.12 -10.06 -17.79
C ILE A 144 -2.75 -9.66 -17.25
N LEU A 145 -1.66 -10.15 -17.86
CA LEU A 145 -0.30 -9.78 -17.49
C LEU A 145 0.01 -8.32 -17.83
N ALA A 146 -0.42 -7.84 -19.01
CA ALA A 146 -0.30 -6.45 -19.39
C ALA A 146 -1.07 -5.54 -18.42
N LEU A 147 -2.28 -5.93 -18.05
CA LEU A 147 -3.08 -5.19 -17.07
C LEU A 147 -2.40 -5.15 -15.69
N LEU A 148 -1.89 -6.28 -15.21
CA LEU A 148 -1.16 -6.36 -13.95
C LEU A 148 0.08 -5.45 -13.96
N SER A 149 0.87 -5.49 -15.04
CA SER A 149 2.05 -4.63 -15.16
C SER A 149 1.69 -3.14 -15.14
N ALA A 150 0.61 -2.73 -15.81
CA ALA A 150 0.15 -1.35 -15.85
C ALA A 150 -0.31 -0.82 -14.48
N PHE A 151 -0.83 -1.70 -13.61
CA PHE A 151 -1.15 -1.36 -12.22
C PHE A 151 0.10 -1.28 -11.35
N ASN A 152 1.02 -2.23 -11.48
CA ASN A 152 2.25 -2.26 -10.71
C ASN A 152 3.13 -1.03 -11.00
N GLU A 153 3.22 -0.57 -12.25
CA GLU A 153 3.91 0.67 -12.63
C GLU A 153 3.34 1.92 -11.93
N ARG A 154 2.05 1.89 -11.56
CA ARG A 154 1.36 2.98 -10.84
C ARG A 154 1.30 2.75 -9.33
N GLY A 155 1.97 1.70 -8.83
CA GLY A 155 2.04 1.36 -7.40
C GLY A 155 0.77 0.74 -6.83
N ILE A 156 -0.10 0.17 -7.68
CA ILE A 156 -1.31 -0.54 -7.25
C ILE A 156 -1.04 -2.04 -7.24
N HIS A 157 -1.14 -2.66 -6.06
CA HIS A 157 -0.88 -4.09 -5.85
C HIS A 157 -2.15 -4.84 -5.40
N PHE A 158 -2.29 -6.09 -5.85
CA PHE A 158 -3.47 -6.96 -5.60
C PHE A 158 -3.19 -8.06 -4.55
N CYS A 159 -2.25 -7.82 -3.64
CA CYS A 159 -1.89 -8.73 -2.54
C CYS A 159 -2.97 -8.83 -1.45
#